data_AF-A0A4U0VQD2-F1
#
_entry.id   AF-A0A4U0VQD2-F1
#
_cell.length_a   1.000
_cell.length_b   1.000
_cell.length_c   1.000
_cell.angle_alpha   90.00
_cell.angle_beta   90.00
_cell.angle_gamma   90.00
#
_symmetry.space_group_name_H-M   'P 1'
#
loop_
_entity.id
_entity.type
_entity.pdbx_description
1 polymer ?
#
loop_
_entity_poly.entity_id
_entity_poly.type
_entity_poly.pdbx_seq_one_letter_code
_entity_poly.pdbx_strand_id
1 'polypeptide(L)'
;MAARPILSFVSLIILAGGILLQFLVILSGAVSGNPVDRVYFLQAATTGINGARDPSRWTFFSICGVVNGLNGNCGNVVPALPFDPVRNFGTTQGVPPQFIGTNKFYYLSRFMFAFYLIALFFAVIALFTGLLALCSRLGGYLSGFNTSVALFFQTLTAALMTAWVVIGRNNFRSQGLASNIGSYAMGFTWAAMACFLISTILFCVGGAAGKKDATHGTKKSYFGRKRSTRSRGSFIDSESQRRVKDDPASLGRAAPPKTYRRTRKWLRRLVYLSLLSGAIWALDTTLYDSALTRSFRTFKLGLLIGLDYKINFRANPPLADSIAALHARNAVRVFDLLKDNGGLYLKIGQAIAMQSAILPPEFQKMFARMFDDAPQNSWAEVEKVIREDFGKGPEEVFGVSFTGQPGKGIMERTARARASVAQVHWARLEDGREVAIKIQKREIARQVGWDLWAFKVVAKVYTWWFDIP
;
A
#
# COMPACT_ATOMS: atom_id res chain seq x y z
N MET A 1 -12.97 30.69 -10.53
CA MET A 1 -11.70 30.01 -10.17
C MET A 1 -11.77 29.23 -8.83
N ALA A 2 -12.74 29.51 -7.94
CA ALA A 2 -12.85 28.88 -6.61
C ALA A 2 -13.70 27.58 -6.51
N ALA A 3 -14.47 27.23 -7.54
CA ALA A 3 -15.43 26.11 -7.45
C ALA A 3 -14.78 24.72 -7.24
N ARG A 4 -13.64 24.44 -7.89
CA ARG A 4 -12.97 23.13 -7.80
C ARG A 4 -12.47 22.77 -6.39
N PRO A 5 -11.67 23.60 -5.70
CA PRO A 5 -11.18 23.26 -4.36
C PRO A 5 -12.34 23.12 -3.36
N ILE A 6 -13.41 23.93 -3.48
CA ILE A 6 -14.60 23.82 -2.65
C ILE A 6 -15.30 22.47 -2.88
N LEU A 7 -15.57 22.10 -4.14
CA LEU A 7 -16.19 20.81 -4.47
C LEU A 7 -15.34 19.63 -3.98
N SER A 8 -14.02 19.69 -4.15
CA SER A 8 -13.10 18.64 -3.71
C SER A 8 -13.05 18.54 -2.18
N PHE A 9 -13.10 19.66 -1.47
CA PHE A 9 -13.12 19.70 -0.01
C PHE A 9 -14.44 19.13 0.55
N VAL A 10 -15.58 19.51 -0.02
CA VAL A 10 -16.88 18.93 0.36
C VAL A 10 -16.91 17.42 0.06
N SER A 11 -16.37 17.00 -1.08
CA SER A 11 -16.25 15.57 -1.43
C SER A 11 -15.46 14.78 -0.38
N LEU A 12 -14.37 15.36 0.14
CA LEU A 12 -13.52 14.76 1.16
C LEU A 12 -14.24 14.60 2.50
N ILE A 13 -14.98 15.61 2.95
CA ILE A 13 -15.75 15.54 4.20
C ILE A 13 -16.81 14.44 4.10
N ILE A 14 -17.55 14.39 2.99
CA ILE A 14 -18.59 13.37 2.78
C ILE A 14 -17.96 11.97 2.70
N LEU A 15 -16.83 11.84 2.01
CA LEU A 15 -16.10 10.56 1.90
C LEU A 15 -15.60 10.09 3.27
N ALA A 16 -15.01 10.98 4.06
CA ALA A 16 -14.56 10.69 5.42
C ALA A 16 -15.72 10.27 6.33
N GLY A 17 -16.89 10.92 6.19
CA GLY A 17 -18.11 10.50 6.87
C GLY A 17 -18.53 9.08 6.50
N GLY A 18 -18.54 8.73 5.21
CA GLY A 18 -18.84 7.37 4.75
C GLY A 18 -17.86 6.32 5.29
N ILE A 19 -16.56 6.65 5.34
CA ILE A 19 -15.52 5.78 5.92
C ILE A 19 -15.75 5.58 7.42
N LEU A 20 -16.07 6.65 8.17
CA LEU A 20 -16.37 6.55 9.60
C LEU A 20 -17.55 5.61 9.85
N LEU A 21 -18.64 5.75 9.09
CA LEU A 21 -19.80 4.86 9.17
C LEU A 21 -19.42 3.40 8.91
N GLN A 22 -18.54 3.16 7.92
CA GLN A 22 -18.01 1.82 7.65
C GLN A 22 -17.24 1.25 8.86
N PHE A 23 -16.38 2.04 9.50
CA PHE A 23 -15.65 1.62 10.69
C PHE A 23 -16.59 1.26 11.85
N LEU A 24 -17.65 2.04 12.08
CA LEU A 24 -18.62 1.75 13.14
C LEU A 24 -19.34 0.41 12.94
N VAL A 25 -19.59 0.02 11.68
CA VAL A 25 -20.17 -1.30 11.36
C VAL A 25 -19.13 -2.40 11.50
N ILE A 26 -17.91 -2.19 10.99
CA ILE A 26 -16.84 -3.20 11.08
C ILE A 26 -16.53 -3.52 12.54
N LEU A 27 -16.27 -2.52 13.36
CA LEU A 27 -15.84 -2.71 14.76
C LEU A 27 -16.93 -3.29 15.67
N SER A 28 -18.17 -3.40 15.19
CA SER A 28 -19.28 -3.96 15.96
C SER A 28 -18.96 -5.38 16.44
N GLY A 29 -19.15 -5.60 17.75
CA GLY A 29 -18.91 -6.88 18.41
C GLY A 29 -17.44 -7.28 18.62
N ALA A 30 -16.48 -6.45 18.19
CA ALA A 30 -15.06 -6.61 18.54
C ALA A 30 -14.60 -5.63 19.64
N VAL A 31 -15.17 -4.42 19.66
CA VAL A 31 -14.83 -3.36 20.62
C VAL A 31 -16.08 -2.97 21.38
N SER A 32 -15.94 -2.78 22.70
CA SER A 32 -16.99 -2.24 23.55
C SER A 32 -16.94 -0.70 23.57
N GLY A 33 -18.10 -0.06 23.48
CA GLY A 33 -18.25 1.39 23.57
C GLY A 33 -19.41 1.96 22.73
N ASN A 34 -19.97 3.07 23.20
CA ASN A 34 -21.00 3.82 22.46
C ASN A 34 -20.33 4.62 21.32
N PRO A 35 -20.81 4.56 20.05
CA PRO A 35 -22.05 3.95 19.58
C PRO A 35 -21.94 2.52 19.00
N VAL A 36 -20.74 1.92 19.00
CA VAL A 36 -20.47 0.61 18.39
C VAL A 36 -21.32 -0.51 19.01
N ASP A 37 -21.61 -0.46 20.31
CA ASP A 37 -22.46 -1.45 21.01
C ASP A 37 -23.94 -1.42 20.57
N ARG A 38 -24.36 -0.42 19.79
CA ARG A 38 -25.71 -0.35 19.21
C ARG A 38 -25.79 -0.99 17.83
N VAL A 39 -24.64 -1.32 17.25
CA VAL A 39 -24.54 -1.80 15.87
C VAL A 39 -24.55 -3.32 15.84
N TYR A 40 -25.50 -3.88 15.12
CA TYR A 40 -25.63 -5.32 14.87
C TYR A 40 -26.40 -5.51 13.56
N PHE A 41 -26.36 -6.70 12.95
CA PHE A 41 -27.07 -6.95 11.69
C PHE A 41 -28.50 -7.41 11.93
N LEU A 42 -28.63 -8.48 12.72
CA LEU A 42 -29.90 -9.13 13.03
C LEU A 42 -29.92 -9.42 14.53
N GLN A 43 -31.06 -9.16 15.17
CA GLN A 43 -31.40 -9.65 16.50
C GLN A 43 -32.51 -10.68 16.34
N ALA A 44 -32.37 -11.86 16.93
CA ALA A 44 -33.45 -12.85 16.96
C ALA A 44 -33.53 -13.50 18.34
N ALA A 45 -34.75 -13.78 18.79
CA ALA A 45 -35.00 -14.71 19.88
C ALA A 45 -34.49 -16.08 19.46
N THR A 46 -33.70 -16.69 20.33
CA THR A 46 -33.11 -18.02 20.13
C THR A 46 -33.52 -18.93 21.28
N THR A 47 -34.70 -18.70 21.83
CA THR A 47 -35.36 -19.57 22.80
C THR A 47 -35.39 -21.01 22.27
N GLY A 48 -34.89 -21.95 23.06
CA GLY A 48 -34.85 -23.36 22.69
C GLY A 48 -33.64 -23.81 21.85
N ILE A 49 -32.71 -22.91 21.50
CA ILE A 49 -31.42 -23.28 20.89
C ILE A 49 -30.38 -23.43 22.02
N ASN A 50 -29.92 -24.64 22.27
CA ASN A 50 -28.91 -24.90 23.30
C ASN A 50 -27.58 -24.20 22.95
N GLY A 51 -26.99 -23.50 23.91
CA GLY A 51 -25.75 -22.74 23.74
C GLY A 51 -25.90 -21.37 23.07
N ALA A 52 -27.11 -20.98 22.66
CA ALA A 52 -27.38 -19.64 22.12
C ALA A 52 -27.58 -18.60 23.23
N ARG A 53 -27.26 -17.34 22.92
CA ARG A 53 -27.59 -16.19 23.78
C ARG A 53 -28.99 -15.74 23.43
N ASP A 54 -29.89 -15.60 24.37
CA ASP A 54 -31.26 -15.18 24.06
C ASP A 54 -31.58 -13.77 24.58
N PRO A 55 -31.91 -12.80 23.71
CA PRO A 55 -31.85 -12.86 22.24
C PRO A 55 -30.42 -12.74 21.70
N SER A 56 -30.14 -13.35 20.53
CA SER A 56 -28.84 -13.31 19.85
C SER A 56 -28.77 -12.15 18.87
N ARG A 57 -27.65 -11.42 18.89
CA ARG A 57 -27.27 -10.38 17.93
C ARG A 57 -26.02 -10.78 17.15
N TRP A 58 -26.13 -10.78 15.83
CA TRP A 58 -24.99 -11.07 14.95
C TRP A 58 -24.25 -9.79 14.57
N THR A 59 -22.92 -9.82 14.71
CA THR A 59 -21.99 -8.79 14.26
C THR A 59 -20.93 -9.42 13.34
N PHE A 60 -19.94 -8.65 12.87
CA PHE A 60 -18.87 -9.21 12.03
C PHE A 60 -17.89 -10.10 12.78
N PHE A 61 -17.82 -9.95 14.11
CA PHE A 61 -16.77 -10.55 14.90
C PHE A 61 -17.28 -11.44 16.02
N SER A 62 -18.50 -11.24 16.50
CA SER A 62 -19.06 -12.05 17.58
C SER A 62 -20.58 -12.14 17.52
N ILE A 63 -21.12 -13.12 18.25
CA ILE A 63 -22.55 -13.18 18.59
C ILE A 63 -22.70 -12.65 20.00
N CYS A 64 -23.51 -11.60 20.14
CA CYS A 64 -23.75 -10.93 21.42
C CYS A 64 -25.15 -11.20 21.92
N GLY A 65 -25.33 -11.14 23.24
CA GLY A 65 -26.63 -11.02 23.87
C GLY A 65 -27.04 -9.55 23.93
N VAL A 66 -28.14 -9.29 24.65
CA VAL A 66 -28.65 -7.93 24.87
C VAL A 66 -28.61 -7.61 26.35
N VAL A 67 -27.87 -6.55 26.70
CA VAL A 67 -27.79 -6.00 28.06
C VAL A 67 -28.15 -4.53 27.99
N ASN A 68 -29.21 -4.10 28.69
CA ASN A 68 -29.72 -2.71 28.65
C ASN A 68 -29.98 -2.18 27.23
N GLY A 69 -30.44 -3.06 26.32
CA GLY A 69 -30.68 -2.73 24.91
C GLY A 69 -29.43 -2.63 24.03
N LEU A 70 -28.23 -2.77 24.60
CA LEU A 70 -26.94 -2.74 23.92
C LEU A 70 -26.38 -4.16 23.73
N ASN A 71 -25.42 -4.30 22.81
CA ASN A 71 -24.66 -5.53 22.66
C ASN A 71 -23.89 -5.80 23.95
N GLY A 72 -24.15 -6.93 24.58
CA GLY A 72 -23.48 -7.33 25.81
C GLY A 72 -23.36 -8.85 25.90
N ASN A 73 -22.55 -9.35 26.84
CA ASN A 73 -22.26 -10.79 26.95
C ASN A 73 -21.84 -11.38 25.59
N CYS A 74 -20.88 -10.76 24.90
CA CYS A 74 -20.45 -11.22 23.57
C CYS A 74 -19.61 -12.50 23.67
N GLY A 75 -19.73 -13.37 22.67
CA GLY A 75 -18.86 -14.54 22.53
C GLY A 75 -17.45 -14.16 22.08
N ASN A 76 -16.62 -15.19 21.91
CA ASN A 76 -15.25 -15.02 21.41
C ASN A 76 -15.26 -14.29 20.06
N VAL A 77 -14.31 -13.36 19.91
CA VAL A 77 -14.08 -12.63 18.67
C VAL A 77 -13.48 -13.59 17.64
N VAL A 78 -14.22 -13.82 16.55
CA VAL A 78 -13.81 -14.66 15.42
C VAL A 78 -13.74 -13.78 14.17
N PRO A 79 -12.65 -13.86 13.39
CA PRO A 79 -12.55 -13.07 12.17
C PRO A 79 -13.60 -13.50 11.15
N ALA A 80 -14.33 -12.52 10.58
CA ALA A 80 -15.31 -12.73 9.52
C ALA A 80 -16.40 -13.74 9.90
N LEU A 81 -17.02 -13.57 11.07
CA LEU A 81 -18.08 -14.44 11.56
C LEU A 81 -19.24 -14.51 10.55
N PRO A 82 -19.50 -15.69 9.94
CA PRO A 82 -20.62 -15.84 9.02
C PRO A 82 -21.94 -15.91 9.78
N PHE A 83 -23.01 -15.43 9.15
CA PHE A 83 -24.37 -15.72 9.60
C PHE A 83 -24.77 -17.10 9.09
N ASP A 84 -24.78 -18.08 9.99
CA ASP A 84 -25.16 -19.47 9.74
C ASP A 84 -25.55 -20.09 11.09
N PRO A 85 -26.82 -20.01 11.52
CA PRO A 85 -27.24 -20.41 12.86
C PRO A 85 -26.83 -21.84 13.25
N VAL A 86 -26.89 -22.80 12.31
CA VAL A 86 -26.50 -24.20 12.56
C VAL A 86 -25.02 -24.28 12.90
N ARG A 87 -24.16 -23.63 12.11
CA ARG A 87 -22.71 -23.59 12.36
C ARG A 87 -22.35 -22.72 13.57
N ASN A 88 -23.10 -21.65 13.80
CA ASN A 88 -22.85 -20.69 14.87
C ASN A 88 -23.11 -21.31 16.25
N PHE A 89 -24.15 -22.13 16.38
CA PHE A 89 -24.52 -22.76 17.66
C PHE A 89 -24.11 -24.24 17.76
N GLY A 90 -23.67 -24.86 16.67
CA GLY A 90 -23.25 -26.26 16.66
C GLY A 90 -24.39 -27.25 16.85
N THR A 91 -25.63 -26.84 16.60
CA THR A 91 -26.84 -27.65 16.76
C THR A 91 -27.85 -27.35 15.67
N THR A 92 -28.66 -28.34 15.32
CA THR A 92 -29.85 -28.19 14.48
C THR A 92 -31.13 -28.06 15.31
N GLN A 93 -31.06 -28.39 16.61
CA GLN A 93 -32.21 -28.37 17.52
C GLN A 93 -32.63 -26.93 17.82
N GLY A 94 -33.91 -26.62 17.63
CA GLY A 94 -34.48 -25.28 17.84
C GLY A 94 -34.14 -24.25 16.76
N VAL A 95 -33.28 -24.58 15.79
CA VAL A 95 -32.95 -23.70 14.66
C VAL A 95 -34.07 -23.78 13.61
N PRO A 96 -34.56 -22.66 13.06
CA PRO A 96 -35.56 -22.69 12.00
C PRO A 96 -35.14 -23.56 10.81
N PRO A 97 -36.02 -24.43 10.29
CA PRO A 97 -35.67 -25.44 9.28
C PRO A 97 -35.13 -24.83 7.98
N GLN A 98 -35.47 -23.57 7.69
CA GLN A 98 -34.99 -22.84 6.51
C GLN A 98 -33.47 -22.56 6.54
N PHE A 99 -32.83 -22.73 7.70
CA PHE A 99 -31.37 -22.62 7.84
C PHE A 99 -30.65 -23.97 7.77
N ILE A 100 -31.38 -25.09 7.80
CA ILE A 100 -30.80 -26.44 7.84
C ILE A 100 -30.51 -26.92 6.40
N GLY A 101 -29.33 -27.48 6.18
CA GLY A 101 -28.95 -28.07 4.88
C GLY A 101 -28.65 -27.06 3.77
N THR A 102 -28.52 -25.76 4.07
CA THR A 102 -28.18 -24.73 3.09
C THR A 102 -26.92 -23.95 3.47
N ASN A 103 -26.10 -23.65 2.47
CA ASN A 103 -24.92 -22.77 2.63
C ASN A 103 -25.21 -21.32 2.21
N LYS A 104 -26.46 -20.99 1.86
CA LYS A 104 -26.84 -19.68 1.31
C LYS A 104 -26.43 -18.52 2.24
N PHE A 105 -26.78 -18.62 3.51
CA PHE A 105 -26.52 -17.56 4.49
C PHE A 105 -25.03 -17.39 4.81
N TYR A 106 -24.30 -18.52 4.86
CA TYR A 106 -22.85 -18.53 4.99
C TYR A 106 -22.19 -17.72 3.86
N TYR A 107 -22.51 -18.03 2.60
CA TYR A 107 -21.88 -17.35 1.47
C TYR A 107 -22.31 -15.88 1.36
N LEU A 108 -23.61 -15.57 1.51
CA LEU A 108 -24.10 -14.19 1.44
C LEU A 108 -23.40 -13.29 2.47
N SER A 109 -23.26 -13.74 3.71
CA SER A 109 -22.61 -12.97 4.78
C SER A 109 -21.07 -12.88 4.60
N ARG A 110 -20.42 -13.95 4.12
CA ARG A 110 -18.96 -13.97 3.88
C ARG A 110 -18.54 -13.10 2.70
N PHE A 111 -19.25 -13.18 1.58
CA PHE A 111 -18.98 -12.31 0.43
C PHE A 111 -19.28 -10.85 0.76
N MET A 112 -20.35 -10.58 1.51
CA MET A 112 -20.63 -9.24 2.02
C MET A 112 -19.45 -8.68 2.81
N PHE A 113 -18.88 -9.44 3.76
CA PHE A 113 -17.73 -8.97 4.54
C PHE A 113 -16.52 -8.66 3.65
N ALA A 114 -16.20 -9.53 2.69
CA ALA A 114 -15.09 -9.30 1.76
C ALA A 114 -15.29 -8.03 0.92
N PHE A 115 -16.50 -7.82 0.37
CA PHE A 115 -16.82 -6.61 -0.38
C PHE A 115 -16.79 -5.35 0.49
N TYR A 116 -17.19 -5.46 1.76
CA TYR A 116 -17.10 -4.36 2.73
C TYR A 116 -15.65 -3.89 2.90
N LEU A 117 -14.71 -4.84 3.07
CA LEU A 117 -13.28 -4.52 3.21
C LEU A 117 -12.66 -3.94 1.94
N ILE A 118 -13.04 -4.47 0.77
CA ILE A 118 -12.58 -3.93 -0.52
C ILE A 118 -13.09 -2.49 -0.70
N ALA A 119 -14.37 -2.24 -0.39
CA ALA A 119 -14.94 -0.91 -0.44
C ALA A 119 -14.19 0.07 0.48
N LEU A 120 -13.92 -0.33 1.73
CA LEU A 120 -13.15 0.47 2.68
C LEU A 120 -11.74 0.78 2.18
N PHE A 121 -11.04 -0.22 1.64
CA PHE A 121 -9.69 -0.05 1.09
C PHE A 121 -9.65 1.04 0.00
N PHE A 122 -10.54 0.96 -0.99
CA PHE A 122 -10.60 1.95 -2.05
C PHE A 122 -11.10 3.32 -1.56
N ALA A 123 -12.00 3.36 -0.57
CA ALA A 123 -12.45 4.61 0.03
C ALA A 123 -11.31 5.33 0.77
N VAL A 124 -10.49 4.61 1.53
CA VAL A 124 -9.31 5.15 2.22
C VAL A 124 -8.28 5.67 1.22
N ILE A 125 -8.00 4.92 0.14
CA ILE A 125 -7.13 5.41 -0.93
C ILE A 125 -7.71 6.68 -1.55
N ALA A 126 -9.02 6.70 -1.83
CA ALA A 126 -9.71 7.86 -2.37
C ALA A 126 -9.60 9.08 -1.45
N LEU A 127 -9.61 8.89 -0.12
CA LEU A 127 -9.45 9.96 0.87
C LEU A 127 -8.06 10.61 0.73
N PHE A 128 -6.99 9.80 0.66
CA PHE A 128 -5.64 10.30 0.50
C PHE A 128 -5.40 10.93 -0.87
N THR A 129 -5.88 10.31 -1.95
CA THR A 129 -5.78 10.91 -3.30
C THR A 129 -6.65 12.18 -3.41
N GLY A 130 -7.73 12.27 -2.64
CA GLY A 130 -8.65 13.41 -2.61
C GLY A 130 -7.99 14.67 -2.05
N LEU A 131 -7.03 14.54 -1.15
CA LEU A 131 -6.21 15.67 -0.70
C LEU A 131 -5.44 16.30 -1.88
N LEU A 132 -4.99 15.48 -2.84
CA LEU A 132 -4.35 15.96 -4.07
C LEU A 132 -5.35 16.64 -5.01
N ALA A 133 -6.66 16.33 -4.92
CA ALA A 133 -7.71 16.92 -5.75
C ALA A 133 -7.91 18.42 -5.48
N LEU A 134 -7.62 18.88 -4.25
CA LEU A 134 -7.63 20.30 -3.89
C LEU A 134 -6.68 21.11 -4.79
N CYS A 135 -5.52 20.53 -5.09
CA CYS A 135 -4.44 21.19 -5.83
C CYS A 135 -4.40 20.80 -7.32
N SER A 136 -4.91 19.63 -7.71
CA SER A 136 -4.74 19.05 -9.05
C SER A 136 -6.03 18.47 -9.66
N ARG A 137 -6.22 18.68 -10.97
CA ARG A 137 -7.33 18.03 -11.72
C ARG A 137 -7.15 16.52 -11.81
N LEU A 138 -5.90 16.07 -11.94
CA LEU A 138 -5.56 14.64 -11.95
C LEU A 138 -5.94 13.97 -10.63
N GLY A 139 -5.73 14.68 -9.50
CA GLY A 139 -6.17 14.22 -8.19
C GLY A 139 -7.68 14.05 -8.12
N GLY A 140 -8.46 14.95 -8.72
CA GLY A 140 -9.92 14.83 -8.81
C GLY A 140 -10.37 13.58 -9.58
N TYR A 141 -9.81 13.32 -10.76
CA TYR A 141 -10.15 12.12 -11.53
C TYR A 141 -9.71 10.81 -10.85
N LEU A 142 -8.51 10.79 -10.28
CA LEU A 142 -8.00 9.62 -9.56
C LEU A 142 -8.86 9.30 -8.33
N SER A 143 -9.24 10.33 -7.58
CA SER A 143 -10.11 10.17 -6.40
C SER A 143 -11.53 9.77 -6.79
N GLY A 144 -12.07 10.34 -7.88
CA GLY A 144 -13.35 9.94 -8.45
C GLY A 144 -13.36 8.47 -8.87
N PHE A 145 -12.30 8.00 -9.54
CA PHE A 145 -12.14 6.59 -9.91
C PHE A 145 -12.10 5.67 -8.68
N ASN A 146 -11.23 5.94 -7.70
CA ASN A 146 -11.14 5.13 -6.48
C ASN A 146 -12.47 5.13 -5.70
N THR A 147 -13.12 6.29 -5.56
CA THR A 147 -14.44 6.39 -4.91
C THR A 147 -15.50 5.61 -5.69
N SER A 148 -15.45 5.58 -7.03
CA SER A 148 -16.38 4.81 -7.84
C SER A 148 -16.22 3.29 -7.68
N VAL A 149 -14.98 2.81 -7.52
CA VAL A 149 -14.71 1.40 -7.19
C VAL A 149 -15.22 1.08 -5.78
N ALA A 150 -14.95 1.94 -4.81
CA ALA A 150 -15.47 1.80 -3.45
C ALA A 150 -17.00 1.77 -3.43
N LEU A 151 -17.65 2.66 -4.17
CA LEU A 151 -19.10 2.71 -4.35
C LEU A 151 -19.65 1.40 -4.88
N PHE A 152 -19.06 0.85 -5.94
CA PHE A 152 -19.51 -0.42 -6.54
C PHE A 152 -19.53 -1.55 -5.50
N PHE A 153 -18.44 -1.76 -4.77
CA PHE A 153 -18.38 -2.80 -3.75
C PHE A 153 -19.26 -2.48 -2.53
N GLN A 154 -19.41 -1.21 -2.16
CA GLN A 154 -20.31 -0.80 -1.08
C GLN A 154 -21.79 -1.04 -1.45
N THR A 155 -22.16 -0.87 -2.71
CA THR A 155 -23.51 -1.19 -3.20
C THR A 155 -23.77 -2.69 -3.16
N LEU A 156 -22.81 -3.52 -3.61
CA LEU A 156 -22.91 -4.98 -3.49
C LEU A 156 -23.05 -5.40 -2.03
N THR A 157 -22.27 -4.79 -1.15
CA THR A 157 -22.31 -5.01 0.29
C THR A 157 -23.68 -4.67 0.88
N ALA A 158 -24.22 -3.49 0.57
CA ALA A 158 -25.54 -3.05 1.04
C ALA A 158 -26.66 -3.99 0.55
N ALA A 159 -26.59 -4.40 -0.72
CA ALA A 159 -27.54 -5.33 -1.32
C ALA A 159 -27.50 -6.71 -0.66
N LEU A 160 -26.30 -7.29 -0.49
CA LEU A 160 -26.13 -8.59 0.16
C LEU A 160 -26.55 -8.54 1.63
N MET A 161 -26.16 -7.48 2.36
CA MET A 161 -26.58 -7.25 3.75
C MET A 161 -28.09 -7.24 3.87
N THR A 162 -28.75 -6.45 3.02
CA THR A 162 -30.21 -6.35 2.99
C THR A 162 -30.83 -7.72 2.71
N ALA A 163 -30.32 -8.44 1.71
CA ALA A 163 -30.83 -9.74 1.32
C ALA A 163 -30.77 -10.76 2.46
N TRP A 164 -29.59 -11.01 3.04
CA TRP A 164 -29.49 -12.07 4.06
C TRP A 164 -30.13 -11.67 5.39
N VAL A 165 -30.07 -10.40 5.79
CA VAL A 165 -30.67 -9.92 7.06
C VAL A 165 -32.19 -9.96 7.00
N VAL A 166 -32.80 -9.49 5.90
CA VAL A 166 -34.26 -9.48 5.76
C VAL A 166 -34.79 -10.90 5.63
N ILE A 167 -34.15 -11.75 4.81
CA ILE A 167 -34.55 -13.16 4.68
C ILE A 167 -34.36 -13.88 6.02
N GLY A 168 -33.23 -13.68 6.69
CA GLY A 168 -32.94 -14.28 7.99
C GLY A 168 -33.98 -13.90 9.05
N ARG A 169 -34.31 -12.61 9.16
CA ARG A 169 -35.40 -12.13 10.02
C ARG A 169 -36.72 -12.82 9.70
N ASN A 170 -37.11 -12.86 8.43
CA ASN A 170 -38.38 -13.44 8.02
C ASN A 170 -38.45 -14.94 8.36
N ASN A 171 -37.34 -15.67 8.21
CA ASN A 171 -37.25 -17.07 8.61
C ASN A 171 -37.46 -17.25 10.12
N PHE A 172 -36.83 -16.43 10.97
CA PHE A 172 -37.08 -16.46 12.42
C PHE A 172 -38.55 -16.11 12.75
N ARG A 173 -39.10 -15.05 12.15
CA ARG A 173 -40.52 -14.67 12.37
C ARG A 173 -41.50 -15.74 11.92
N SER A 174 -41.18 -16.50 10.88
CA SER A 174 -42.04 -17.59 10.39
C SER A 174 -42.21 -18.72 11.42
N GLN A 175 -41.28 -18.83 12.39
CA GLN A 175 -41.34 -19.80 13.49
C GLN A 175 -41.86 -19.17 14.79
N GLY A 176 -42.47 -17.97 14.74
CA GLY A 176 -42.93 -17.25 15.93
C GLY A 176 -41.81 -16.63 16.77
N LEU A 177 -40.55 -16.66 16.32
CA LEU A 177 -39.42 -16.08 17.05
C LEU A 177 -39.30 -14.59 16.79
N ALA A 178 -39.36 -13.79 17.86
CA ALA A 178 -39.24 -12.34 17.78
C ALA A 178 -37.87 -11.94 17.21
N SER A 179 -37.87 -11.20 16.10
CA SER A 179 -36.61 -10.79 15.45
C SER A 179 -36.70 -9.40 14.81
N ASN A 180 -35.60 -8.67 14.92
CA ASN A 180 -35.46 -7.26 14.54
C ASN A 180 -34.18 -7.04 13.72
N ILE A 181 -34.26 -6.15 12.74
CA ILE A 181 -33.10 -5.71 11.96
C ILE A 181 -32.34 -4.68 12.77
N GLY A 182 -31.00 -4.74 12.77
CA GLY A 182 -30.20 -3.67 13.34
C GLY A 182 -30.24 -2.43 12.47
N SER A 183 -31.07 -1.48 12.88
CA SER A 183 -31.31 -0.22 12.16
C SER A 183 -30.03 0.59 11.96
N TYR A 184 -29.13 0.62 12.95
CA TYR A 184 -27.84 1.32 12.85
C TYR A 184 -26.93 0.71 11.78
N ALA A 185 -26.74 -0.62 11.75
CA ALA A 185 -25.88 -1.24 10.75
C ALA A 185 -26.42 -1.04 9.33
N MET A 186 -27.74 -1.17 9.16
CA MET A 186 -28.40 -0.95 7.87
C MET A 186 -28.29 0.52 7.44
N GLY A 187 -28.61 1.45 8.36
CA GLY A 187 -28.55 2.88 8.13
C GLY A 187 -27.13 3.34 7.78
N PHE A 188 -26.13 2.92 8.54
CA PHE A 188 -24.72 3.26 8.30
C PHE A 188 -24.22 2.70 6.97
N THR A 189 -24.60 1.48 6.61
CA THR A 189 -24.18 0.85 5.36
C THR A 189 -24.76 1.56 4.12
N TRP A 190 -26.06 1.90 4.16
CA TRP A 190 -26.70 2.66 3.07
C TRP A 190 -26.28 4.13 3.05
N ALA A 191 -26.08 4.76 4.20
CA ALA A 191 -25.56 6.12 4.30
C ALA A 191 -24.12 6.21 3.75
N ALA A 192 -23.26 5.23 4.06
CA ALA A 192 -21.93 5.15 3.46
C ALA A 192 -21.98 5.01 1.93
N MET A 193 -22.91 4.20 1.40
CA MET A 193 -23.15 4.10 -0.05
C MET A 193 -23.53 5.47 -0.64
N ALA A 194 -24.48 6.19 -0.01
CA ALA A 194 -24.90 7.51 -0.45
C ALA A 194 -23.74 8.54 -0.39
N CYS A 195 -22.95 8.51 0.69
CA CYS A 195 -21.73 9.32 0.80
C CYS A 195 -20.78 9.05 -0.36
N PHE A 196 -20.49 7.78 -0.67
CA PHE A 196 -19.58 7.41 -1.76
C PHE A 196 -20.15 7.79 -3.14
N LEU A 197 -21.47 7.70 -3.33
CA LEU A 197 -22.12 8.15 -4.55
C LEU A 197 -21.96 9.66 -4.75
N ILE A 198 -22.30 10.44 -3.72
CA ILE A 198 -22.18 11.90 -3.75
C ILE A 198 -20.73 12.32 -3.95
N SER A 199 -19.80 11.75 -3.18
CA SER A 199 -18.36 12.04 -3.33
C SER A 199 -17.84 11.68 -4.72
N THR A 200 -18.28 10.56 -5.32
CA THR A 200 -17.91 10.18 -6.69
C THR A 200 -18.35 11.26 -7.69
N ILE A 201 -19.61 11.70 -7.61
CA ILE A 201 -20.16 12.74 -8.48
C ILE A 201 -19.37 14.04 -8.29
N LEU A 202 -19.16 14.47 -7.05
CA LEU A 202 -18.49 15.73 -6.74
C LEU A 202 -17.01 15.73 -7.15
N PHE A 203 -16.28 14.61 -7.00
CA PHE A 203 -14.90 14.48 -7.50
C PHE A 203 -14.83 14.53 -9.02
N CYS A 204 -15.76 13.85 -9.71
CA CYS A 204 -15.85 13.89 -11.18
C CYS A 204 -16.19 15.28 -11.70
N VAL A 205 -17.17 15.96 -11.09
CA VAL A 205 -17.54 17.35 -11.42
C VAL A 205 -16.40 18.29 -11.10
N GLY A 206 -15.73 18.14 -9.95
CA GLY A 206 -14.55 18.93 -9.59
C GLY A 206 -13.38 18.76 -10.57
N GLY A 207 -13.13 17.54 -11.05
CA GLY A 207 -12.15 17.27 -12.10
C GLY A 207 -12.46 17.97 -13.42
N ALA A 208 -13.75 18.01 -13.80
CA ALA A 208 -14.24 18.65 -15.02
C ALA A 208 -14.39 20.19 -14.89
N ALA A 209 -14.64 20.71 -13.68
CA ALA A 209 -14.79 22.12 -13.35
C ALA A 209 -13.45 22.86 -13.51
N GLY A 210 -13.24 23.37 -14.72
CA GLY A 210 -11.99 23.96 -15.16
C GLY A 210 -11.82 23.95 -16.69
N LYS A 211 -12.74 23.31 -17.40
CA LYS A 211 -12.82 23.32 -18.87
C LYS A 211 -13.61 24.53 -19.44
N LYS A 212 -13.74 25.63 -18.69
CA LYS A 212 -14.27 26.92 -19.20
C LYS A 212 -13.19 27.98 -19.07
N ASP A 213 -12.41 28.11 -20.14
CA ASP A 213 -11.82 29.34 -20.70
C ASP A 213 -10.82 28.95 -21.79
N ALA A 214 -11.38 28.51 -22.91
CA ALA A 214 -10.85 28.72 -24.24
C ALA A 214 -11.93 28.30 -25.24
N THR A 215 -12.08 29.11 -26.29
CA THR A 215 -12.85 28.92 -27.53
C THR A 215 -14.36 29.17 -27.51
N HIS A 216 -14.74 30.46 -27.61
CA HIS A 216 -15.40 30.90 -28.85
C HIS A 216 -14.40 30.69 -30.00
N GLY A 217 -14.77 29.94 -31.04
CA GLY A 217 -13.94 29.80 -32.24
C GLY A 217 -13.80 28.37 -32.74
N THR A 218 -14.68 28.05 -33.70
CA THR A 218 -14.50 27.12 -34.83
C THR A 218 -14.21 25.64 -34.56
N LYS A 219 -15.21 24.83 -34.93
CA LYS A 219 -15.13 23.39 -35.23
C LYS A 219 -13.81 23.07 -35.97
N LYS A 220 -13.00 22.17 -35.42
CA LYS A 220 -11.94 21.50 -36.18
C LYS A 220 -12.28 20.01 -36.33
N SER A 221 -12.68 19.71 -37.56
CA SER A 221 -12.74 18.39 -38.18
C SER A 221 -11.44 17.61 -37.97
N TYR A 222 -11.59 16.30 -37.76
CA TYR A 222 -10.55 15.36 -37.38
C TYR A 222 -9.63 14.91 -38.53
N PHE A 223 -9.77 15.49 -39.73
CA PHE A 223 -8.90 15.20 -40.87
C PHE A 223 -8.54 16.49 -41.60
N GLY A 224 -7.26 16.89 -41.54
CA GLY A 224 -6.77 18.10 -42.19
C GLY A 224 -5.25 18.20 -42.17
N ARG A 225 -4.65 17.75 -43.27
CA ARG A 225 -3.23 17.86 -43.66
C ARG A 225 -2.62 19.22 -43.26
N LYS A 226 -1.46 19.21 -42.59
CA LYS A 226 -0.66 20.42 -42.34
C LYS A 226 -0.09 20.91 -43.67
N ARG A 227 -0.58 22.04 -44.18
CA ARG A 227 0.05 22.78 -45.29
C ARG A 227 1.03 23.79 -44.67
N SER A 228 2.31 23.64 -44.98
CA SER A 228 3.36 24.58 -44.59
C SER A 228 3.27 25.85 -45.43
N THR A 229 3.14 27.01 -44.79
CA THR A 229 3.35 28.31 -45.44
C THR A 229 4.81 28.71 -45.27
N ARG A 230 5.63 28.41 -46.28
CA ARG A 230 6.94 29.06 -46.49
C ARG A 230 6.68 30.19 -47.49
N SER A 231 6.71 31.43 -47.03
CA SER A 231 6.57 32.61 -47.89
C SER A 231 7.78 32.70 -48.82
N ARG A 232 7.56 32.56 -50.14
CA ARG A 232 8.49 33.06 -51.17
C ARG A 232 8.24 34.56 -51.31
N GLY A 233 9.13 35.37 -50.77
CA GLY A 233 9.29 36.78 -51.13
C GLY A 233 10.50 36.89 -52.06
N SER A 234 10.28 37.58 -53.18
CA SER A 234 11.14 37.76 -54.35
C SER A 234 12.51 38.37 -54.07
N PHE A 235 13.54 37.84 -54.72
CA PHE A 235 14.82 38.49 -55.00
C PHE A 235 14.74 39.11 -56.39
N ILE A 236 14.81 40.44 -56.51
CA ILE A 236 15.41 41.19 -57.63
C ILE A 236 16.03 42.48 -57.07
N ASP A 237 17.27 42.75 -57.49
CA ASP A 237 18.20 43.81 -57.14
C ASP A 237 17.72 45.25 -57.32
N SER A 238 18.26 46.16 -56.51
CA SER A 238 18.89 47.40 -57.00
C SER A 238 19.73 48.08 -55.91
N GLU A 239 21.04 48.14 -56.18
CA GLU A 239 22.08 49.10 -55.81
C GLU A 239 21.89 50.11 -54.65
N SER A 240 22.98 50.22 -53.88
CA SER A 240 23.49 51.40 -53.16
C SER A 240 22.48 52.43 -52.64
N GLN A 241 22.30 52.49 -51.32
CA GLN A 241 22.49 53.72 -50.54
C GLN A 241 22.68 53.36 -49.05
N ARG A 242 23.74 53.91 -48.44
CA ARG A 242 23.90 53.98 -46.98
C ARG A 242 22.73 54.78 -46.43
N ARG A 243 21.70 54.11 -45.91
CA ARG A 243 20.66 54.78 -45.11
C ARG A 243 21.23 55.04 -43.72
N VAL A 244 21.65 56.28 -43.51
CA VAL A 244 21.86 56.87 -42.18
C VAL A 244 20.62 56.55 -41.35
N LYS A 245 20.80 55.97 -40.16
CA LYS A 245 19.67 55.74 -39.25
C LYS A 245 19.21 57.10 -38.72
N ASP A 246 17.98 57.44 -39.07
CA ASP A 246 17.26 58.60 -38.55
C ASP A 246 17.11 58.54 -37.03
N ASP A 247 17.37 59.69 -36.40
CA ASP A 247 16.86 60.24 -35.14
C ASP A 247 16.47 59.27 -33.98
N PRO A 248 17.09 59.39 -32.78
CA PRO A 248 16.77 58.57 -31.60
C PRO A 248 15.30 58.61 -31.14
N ALA A 249 14.52 59.58 -31.62
CA ALA A 249 13.10 59.72 -31.34
C ALA A 249 12.21 58.67 -32.06
N SER A 250 12.74 57.91 -33.02
CA SER A 250 12.00 56.88 -33.79
C SER A 250 11.97 55.49 -33.12
N LEU A 251 12.73 55.29 -32.03
CA LEU A 251 12.74 54.03 -31.30
C LEU A 251 11.48 53.91 -30.43
N GLY A 252 10.50 53.16 -30.92
CA GLY A 252 9.30 52.79 -30.17
C GLY A 252 9.63 52.24 -28.79
N ARG A 253 8.78 52.58 -27.81
CA ARG A 253 8.89 52.24 -26.38
C ARG A 253 9.31 50.78 -26.16
N ALA A 254 10.28 50.55 -25.29
CA ALA A 254 10.79 49.21 -24.96
C ALA A 254 9.64 48.25 -24.60
N ALA A 255 9.53 47.14 -25.33
CA ALA A 255 8.52 46.13 -25.05
C ALA A 255 8.78 45.49 -23.67
N PRO A 256 7.74 45.30 -22.84
CA PRO A 256 7.91 44.71 -21.51
C PRO A 256 8.49 43.29 -21.61
N PRO A 257 9.35 42.86 -20.66
CA PRO A 257 10.00 41.57 -20.70
C PRO A 257 8.97 40.44 -20.74
N LYS A 258 9.16 39.48 -21.67
CA LYS A 258 8.27 38.32 -21.80
C LYS A 258 8.29 37.50 -20.51
N THR A 259 7.16 37.44 -19.80
CA THR A 259 7.03 36.66 -18.58
C THR A 259 6.60 35.22 -18.87
N TYR A 260 7.53 34.26 -18.72
CA TYR A 260 7.22 32.84 -18.93
C TYR A 260 6.55 32.22 -17.69
N ARG A 261 5.28 32.57 -17.45
CA ARG A 261 4.49 32.11 -16.29
C ARG A 261 4.30 30.59 -16.25
N ARG A 262 4.35 29.91 -17.40
CA ARG A 262 4.11 28.45 -17.54
C ARG A 262 5.35 27.63 -17.16
N THR A 263 6.55 28.01 -17.59
CA THR A 263 7.81 27.35 -17.18
C THR A 263 8.08 27.53 -15.69
N ARG A 264 7.80 28.72 -15.12
CA ARG A 264 7.92 28.95 -13.66
C ARG A 264 6.99 28.06 -12.81
N LYS A 265 5.79 27.72 -13.33
CA LYS A 265 4.86 26.77 -12.68
C LYS A 265 5.37 25.33 -12.73
N TRP A 266 5.94 24.90 -13.85
CA TRP A 266 6.55 23.57 -13.97
C TRP A 266 7.80 23.44 -13.11
N LEU A 267 8.63 24.48 -13.06
CA LEU A 267 9.80 24.54 -12.18
C LEU A 267 9.39 24.38 -10.71
N ARG A 268 8.37 25.11 -10.24
CA ARG A 268 7.86 24.96 -8.86
C ARG A 268 7.33 23.55 -8.58
N ARG A 269 6.63 22.92 -9.54
CA ARG A 269 6.13 21.55 -9.38
C ARG A 269 7.26 20.54 -9.30
N LEU A 270 8.31 20.70 -10.12
CA LEU A 270 9.51 19.88 -10.04
C LEU A 270 10.22 20.06 -8.69
N VAL A 271 10.31 21.30 -8.18
CA VAL A 271 10.85 21.57 -6.84
C VAL A 271 10.03 20.88 -5.75
N TYR A 272 8.71 21.01 -5.76
CA TYR A 272 7.87 20.35 -4.74
C TYR A 272 7.93 18.82 -4.81
N LEU A 273 7.92 18.25 -6.02
CA LEU A 273 8.09 16.82 -6.19
C LEU A 273 9.47 16.37 -5.69
N SER A 274 10.53 17.10 -6.02
CA SER A 274 11.88 16.81 -5.54
C SER A 274 11.99 16.90 -4.01
N LEU A 275 11.35 17.90 -3.39
CA LEU A 275 11.31 18.04 -1.93
C LEU A 275 10.52 16.91 -1.27
N LEU A 276 9.38 16.52 -1.84
CA LEU A 276 8.57 15.41 -1.34
C LEU A 276 9.32 14.09 -1.47
N SER A 277 9.94 13.82 -2.62
CA SER A 277 10.76 12.63 -2.84
C SER A 277 11.98 12.60 -1.91
N GLY A 278 12.62 13.75 -1.68
CA GLY A 278 13.72 13.88 -0.73
C GLY A 278 13.27 13.62 0.72
N ALA A 279 12.10 14.12 1.12
CA ALA A 279 11.53 13.88 2.44
C ALA A 279 11.16 12.40 2.64
N ILE A 280 10.55 11.75 1.63
CA ILE A 280 10.26 10.32 1.67
C ILE A 280 11.55 9.49 1.77
N TRP A 281 12.58 9.85 0.98
CA TRP A 281 13.88 9.19 1.03
C TRP A 281 14.57 9.38 2.39
N ALA A 282 14.50 10.57 2.97
CA ALA A 282 15.04 10.84 4.31
C ALA A 282 14.29 10.04 5.39
N LEU A 283 12.95 9.96 5.32
CA LEU A 283 12.14 9.18 6.25
C LEU A 283 12.41 7.67 6.11
N ASP A 284 12.54 7.16 4.88
CA ASP A 284 12.85 5.76 4.62
C ASP A 284 14.23 5.38 5.17
N THR A 285 15.24 6.23 4.94
CA THR A 285 16.61 5.97 5.41
C THR A 285 16.76 6.11 6.93
N THR A 286 16.01 7.00 7.59
CA THR A 286 16.18 7.27 9.03
C THR A 286 15.27 6.47 9.94
N LEU A 287 14.04 6.14 9.50
CA LEU A 287 13.03 5.47 10.35
C LEU A 287 12.84 4.00 9.99
N TYR A 288 12.94 3.66 8.70
CA TYR A 288 12.63 2.33 8.15
C TYR A 288 13.86 1.61 7.58
N ASP A 289 15.07 2.10 7.85
CA ASP A 289 16.34 1.51 7.42
C ASP A 289 16.32 1.10 5.92
N SER A 290 15.83 2.01 5.05
CA SER A 290 15.74 1.82 3.59
C SER A 290 14.77 0.72 3.10
N ALA A 291 13.78 0.31 3.90
CA ALA A 291 12.83 -0.75 3.52
C ALA A 291 12.04 -0.46 2.22
N LEU A 292 11.62 0.79 1.98
CA LEU A 292 10.89 1.16 0.75
C LEU A 292 11.82 1.16 -0.46
N THR A 293 13.02 1.70 -0.31
CA THR A 293 14.03 1.71 -1.38
C THR A 293 14.40 0.29 -1.81
N ARG A 294 14.59 -0.61 -0.84
CA ARG A 294 14.89 -2.03 -1.08
C ARG A 294 13.72 -2.74 -1.76
N SER A 295 12.50 -2.53 -1.28
CA SER A 295 11.27 -3.07 -1.90
C SER A 295 11.10 -2.60 -3.34
N PHE A 296 11.33 -1.30 -3.60
CA PHE A 296 11.24 -0.75 -4.95
C PHE A 296 12.29 -1.34 -5.89
N ARG A 297 13.55 -1.52 -5.44
CA ARG A 297 14.58 -2.22 -6.22
C ARG A 297 14.15 -3.65 -6.56
N THR A 298 13.62 -4.37 -5.58
CA THR A 298 13.12 -5.74 -5.75
C THR A 298 11.99 -5.81 -6.78
N PHE A 299 10.97 -4.95 -6.68
CA PHE A 299 9.86 -4.94 -7.64
C PHE A 299 10.29 -4.50 -9.04
N LYS A 300 11.11 -3.44 -9.14
CA LYS A 300 11.63 -2.96 -10.43
C LYS A 300 12.42 -4.06 -11.15
N LEU A 301 13.34 -4.70 -10.44
CA LEU A 301 14.19 -5.73 -11.03
C LEU A 301 13.41 -7.02 -11.28
N GLY A 302 12.50 -7.39 -10.38
CA GLY A 302 11.57 -8.50 -10.58
C GLY A 302 10.70 -8.30 -11.82
N LEU A 303 10.18 -7.10 -12.06
CA LEU A 303 9.45 -6.81 -13.30
C LEU A 303 10.35 -6.92 -14.53
N LEU A 304 11.56 -6.37 -14.46
CA LEU A 304 12.53 -6.40 -15.56
C LEU A 304 12.91 -7.85 -15.93
N ILE A 305 13.26 -8.68 -14.94
CA ILE A 305 13.60 -10.09 -15.14
C ILE A 305 12.40 -10.86 -15.70
N GLY A 306 11.20 -10.63 -15.16
CA GLY A 306 9.98 -11.32 -15.61
C GLY A 306 9.65 -11.02 -17.07
N LEU A 307 9.71 -9.74 -17.46
CA LEU A 307 9.56 -9.33 -18.85
C LEU A 307 10.67 -9.90 -19.74
N ASP A 308 11.90 -9.91 -19.25
CA ASP A 308 13.05 -10.41 -20.00
C ASP A 308 12.90 -11.91 -20.31
N TYR A 309 12.48 -12.72 -19.34
CA TYR A 309 12.16 -14.14 -19.57
C TYR A 309 10.93 -14.31 -20.47
N LYS A 310 9.84 -13.56 -20.26
CA LYS A 310 8.63 -13.69 -21.09
C LYS A 310 8.89 -13.33 -22.56
N ILE A 311 9.79 -12.39 -22.81
CA ILE A 311 10.15 -11.94 -24.16
C ILE A 311 11.23 -12.82 -24.79
N ASN A 312 12.20 -13.34 -24.03
CA ASN A 312 13.38 -14.00 -24.62
C ASN A 312 13.45 -15.51 -24.39
N PHE A 313 12.59 -16.10 -23.55
CA PHE A 313 12.52 -17.55 -23.37
C PHE A 313 11.59 -18.18 -24.42
N ARG A 314 12.02 -18.18 -25.68
CA ARG A 314 11.32 -18.78 -26.84
C ARG A 314 12.32 -19.27 -27.88
N ALA A 315 11.87 -20.10 -28.82
CA ALA A 315 12.72 -20.67 -29.88
C ALA A 315 13.46 -19.60 -30.71
N ASN A 316 12.82 -18.46 -30.98
CA ASN A 316 13.40 -17.32 -31.72
C ASN A 316 13.33 -16.03 -30.87
N PRO A 317 14.32 -15.78 -30.00
CA PRO A 317 14.36 -14.60 -29.15
C PRO A 317 14.73 -13.32 -29.92
N PRO A 318 14.05 -12.18 -29.70
CA PRO A 318 14.36 -10.93 -30.38
C PRO A 318 15.53 -10.15 -29.77
N LEU A 319 15.89 -10.41 -28.50
CA LEU A 319 16.85 -9.60 -27.73
C LEU A 319 17.92 -10.46 -27.01
N ALA A 320 18.00 -11.76 -27.26
CA ALA A 320 18.98 -12.63 -26.63
C ALA A 320 19.64 -13.55 -27.66
N ASP A 321 20.96 -13.63 -27.63
CA ASP A 321 21.71 -14.50 -28.57
C ASP A 321 21.56 -15.99 -28.23
N SER A 322 21.28 -16.31 -26.97
CA SER A 322 21.00 -17.68 -26.50
C SER A 322 20.24 -17.70 -25.16
N ILE A 323 19.65 -18.84 -24.82
CA ILE A 323 19.02 -19.07 -23.50
C ILE A 323 20.06 -18.98 -22.38
N ALA A 324 21.29 -19.48 -22.61
CA ALA A 324 22.41 -19.34 -21.67
C ALA A 324 22.75 -17.87 -21.39
N ALA A 325 22.79 -17.01 -22.42
CA ALA A 325 23.03 -15.57 -22.25
C ALA A 325 21.90 -14.87 -21.47
N LEU A 326 20.65 -15.33 -21.64
CA LEU A 326 19.51 -14.87 -20.83
C LEU A 326 19.66 -15.28 -19.36
N HIS A 327 20.06 -16.52 -19.07
CA HIS A 327 20.33 -16.96 -17.70
C HIS A 327 21.49 -16.21 -17.07
N ALA A 328 22.61 -16.03 -17.79
CA ALA A 328 23.79 -15.31 -17.30
C ALA A 328 23.49 -13.87 -16.86
N ARG A 329 22.82 -13.08 -17.70
CA ARG A 329 22.50 -11.68 -17.35
C ARG A 329 21.52 -11.58 -16.18
N ASN A 330 20.56 -12.51 -16.09
CA ASN A 330 19.59 -12.49 -15.01
C ASN A 330 20.17 -13.03 -13.70
N ALA A 331 21.12 -13.98 -13.76
CA ALA A 331 21.89 -14.42 -12.61
C ALA A 331 22.66 -13.26 -11.98
N VAL A 332 23.34 -12.44 -12.79
CA VAL A 332 24.03 -11.21 -12.32
C VAL A 332 23.04 -10.25 -11.66
N ARG A 333 21.93 -9.94 -12.33
CA ARG A 333 20.90 -9.03 -11.79
C ARG A 333 20.37 -9.49 -10.43
N VAL A 334 20.01 -10.77 -10.31
CA VAL A 334 19.52 -11.30 -9.03
C VAL A 334 20.62 -11.25 -7.98
N PHE A 335 21.85 -11.65 -8.32
CA PHE A 335 22.97 -11.59 -7.40
C PHE A 335 23.21 -10.18 -6.84
N ASP A 336 23.30 -9.18 -7.73
CA ASP A 336 23.52 -7.78 -7.35
C ASP A 336 22.38 -7.27 -6.46
N LEU A 337 21.12 -7.61 -6.76
CA LEU A 337 19.98 -7.26 -5.91
C LEU A 337 20.09 -7.84 -4.51
N LEU A 338 20.41 -9.14 -4.41
CA LEU A 338 20.50 -9.82 -3.13
C LEU A 338 21.65 -9.28 -2.27
N LYS A 339 22.78 -8.95 -2.91
CA LYS A 339 23.95 -8.33 -2.30
C LYS A 339 23.66 -6.90 -1.85
N ASP A 340 23.13 -6.05 -2.73
CA ASP A 340 22.88 -4.64 -2.47
C ASP A 340 21.79 -4.41 -1.43
N ASN A 341 20.76 -5.27 -1.39
CA ASN A 341 19.73 -5.20 -0.36
C ASN A 341 20.20 -5.76 0.99
N GLY A 342 21.19 -6.66 1.01
CA GLY A 342 21.76 -7.22 2.22
C GLY A 342 20.75 -7.92 3.15
N GLY A 343 21.17 -8.21 4.38
CA GLY A 343 20.31 -8.74 5.43
C GLY A 343 19.57 -10.03 5.04
N LEU A 344 18.23 -10.00 5.09
CA LEU A 344 17.42 -11.17 4.74
C LEU A 344 17.57 -11.59 3.27
N TYR A 345 17.73 -10.64 2.34
CA TYR A 345 17.94 -10.97 0.93
C TYR A 345 19.24 -11.74 0.71
N LEU A 346 20.32 -11.34 1.39
CA LEU A 346 21.59 -12.06 1.33
C LEU A 346 21.44 -13.50 1.86
N LYS A 347 20.70 -13.69 2.97
CA LYS A 347 20.37 -15.02 3.51
C LYS A 347 19.55 -15.87 2.55
N ILE A 348 18.55 -15.27 1.88
CA ILE A 348 17.77 -15.96 0.84
C ILE A 348 18.70 -16.39 -0.30
N GLY A 349 19.62 -15.52 -0.73
CA GLY A 349 20.64 -15.86 -1.72
C GLY A 349 21.52 -17.03 -1.30
N GLN A 350 21.99 -17.03 -0.05
CA GLN A 350 22.77 -18.12 0.52
C GLN A 350 21.98 -19.43 0.58
N ALA A 351 20.70 -19.38 0.98
CA ALA A 351 19.82 -20.55 0.98
C ALA A 351 19.58 -21.10 -0.44
N ILE A 352 19.39 -20.22 -1.43
CA ILE A 352 19.26 -20.61 -2.84
C ILE A 352 20.57 -21.22 -3.35
N ALA A 353 21.73 -20.66 -2.96
CA ALA A 353 23.04 -21.15 -3.35
C ALA A 353 23.32 -22.57 -2.80
N MET A 354 22.85 -22.88 -1.59
CA MET A 354 22.94 -24.22 -1.00
C MET A 354 22.17 -25.26 -1.82
N GLN A 355 21.08 -24.86 -2.49
CA GLN A 355 20.28 -25.71 -3.37
C GLN A 355 20.56 -25.49 -4.86
N SER A 356 21.77 -24.99 -5.19
CA SER A 356 22.13 -24.56 -6.55
C SER A 356 21.98 -25.64 -7.62
N ALA A 357 22.04 -26.93 -7.26
CA ALA A 357 21.88 -28.06 -8.20
C ALA A 357 20.58 -28.01 -9.03
N ILE A 358 19.54 -27.34 -8.54
CA ILE A 358 18.22 -27.21 -9.23
C ILE A 358 18.22 -26.05 -10.24
N LEU A 359 19.21 -25.16 -10.19
CA LEU A 359 19.27 -23.94 -11.00
C LEU A 359 20.05 -24.14 -12.30
N PRO A 360 19.82 -23.30 -13.33
CA PRO A 360 20.65 -23.28 -14.53
C PRO A 360 22.14 -23.02 -14.20
N PRO A 361 23.10 -23.57 -14.97
CA PRO A 361 24.54 -23.47 -14.69
C PRO A 361 25.05 -22.05 -14.45
N GLU A 362 24.48 -21.06 -15.14
CA GLU A 362 24.84 -19.65 -15.00
C GLU A 362 24.46 -19.08 -13.64
N PHE A 363 23.30 -19.48 -13.10
CA PHE A 363 22.88 -19.11 -11.75
C PHE A 363 23.76 -19.79 -10.69
N GLN A 364 24.11 -21.07 -10.90
CA GLN A 364 25.00 -21.80 -9.98
C GLN A 364 26.34 -21.09 -9.81
N LYS A 365 27.00 -20.77 -10.94
CA LYS A 365 28.29 -20.07 -10.96
C LYS A 365 28.23 -18.72 -10.25
N MET A 366 27.13 -17.98 -10.41
CA MET A 366 26.99 -16.67 -9.79
C MET A 366 26.69 -16.76 -8.29
N PHE A 367 25.78 -17.65 -7.89
CA PHE A 367 25.34 -17.80 -6.50
C PHE A 367 26.41 -18.43 -5.60
N ALA A 368 27.38 -19.17 -6.16
CA ALA A 368 28.55 -19.65 -5.41
C ALA A 368 29.32 -18.50 -4.73
N ARG A 369 29.31 -17.29 -5.31
CA ARG A 369 29.97 -16.10 -4.76
C ARG A 369 29.20 -15.45 -3.61
N MET A 370 28.00 -15.93 -3.28
CA MET A 370 27.15 -15.34 -2.23
C MET A 370 27.67 -15.63 -0.81
N PHE A 371 28.62 -16.56 -0.70
CA PHE A 371 29.30 -16.89 0.54
C PHE A 371 30.52 -15.99 0.81
N ASP A 372 30.94 -15.18 -0.16
CA ASP A 372 32.08 -14.28 -0.03
C ASP A 372 31.70 -12.98 0.69
N ASP A 373 32.52 -12.60 1.68
CA ASP A 373 32.53 -11.38 2.50
C ASP A 373 31.22 -10.58 2.66
N ALA A 374 30.57 -10.78 3.81
CA ALA A 374 29.45 -9.94 4.25
C ALA A 374 29.91 -8.51 4.66
N PRO A 375 29.12 -7.47 4.36
CA PRO A 375 29.47 -6.09 4.73
C PRO A 375 29.52 -5.89 6.25
N GLN A 376 30.42 -5.03 6.74
CA GLN A 376 30.56 -4.67 8.16
C GLN A 376 29.83 -3.36 8.47
N ASN A 377 29.12 -3.30 9.60
CA ASN A 377 28.54 -2.05 10.10
C ASN A 377 29.61 -1.20 10.80
N SER A 378 29.42 0.11 10.80
CA SER A 378 30.34 1.02 11.47
C SER A 378 30.32 0.82 12.98
N TRP A 379 31.42 1.14 13.67
CA TRP A 379 31.48 1.03 15.13
C TRP A 379 30.39 1.87 15.84
N ALA A 380 30.03 3.03 15.28
CA ALA A 380 28.98 3.88 15.82
C ALA A 380 27.60 3.19 15.82
N GLU A 381 27.30 2.39 14.80
CA GLU A 381 26.05 1.61 14.74
C GLU A 381 26.06 0.45 15.73
N VAL A 382 27.22 -0.20 15.89
CA VAL A 382 27.42 -1.27 16.89
C VAL A 382 27.17 -0.73 18.30
N GLU A 383 27.80 0.40 18.63
CA GLU A 383 27.62 1.05 19.92
C GLU A 383 26.16 1.43 20.17
N LYS A 384 25.47 1.93 19.14
CA LYS A 384 24.05 2.26 19.22
C LYS A 384 23.19 1.04 19.54
N VAL A 385 23.44 -0.11 18.91
CA VAL A 385 22.73 -1.36 19.20
C VAL A 385 22.94 -1.77 20.66
N ILE A 386 24.18 -1.77 21.13
CA ILE A 386 24.50 -2.13 22.52
C ILE A 386 23.79 -1.19 23.52
N ARG A 387 23.76 0.11 23.23
CA ARG A 387 23.03 1.09 24.05
C ARG A 387 21.53 0.89 24.04
N GLU A 388 20.95 0.53 22.90
CA GLU A 388 19.51 0.25 22.78
C GLU A 388 19.13 -1.04 23.54
N ASP A 389 19.96 -2.08 23.48
CA ASP A 389 19.68 -3.36 24.13
C ASP A 389 19.91 -3.34 25.64
N PHE A 390 20.94 -2.63 26.12
CA PHE A 390 21.37 -2.66 27.54
C PHE A 390 21.19 -1.33 28.28
N GLY A 391 20.79 -0.25 27.58
CA GLY A 391 20.63 1.10 28.17
C GLY A 391 21.95 1.82 28.50
N LYS A 392 23.10 1.18 28.29
CA LYS A 392 24.44 1.63 28.70
C LYS A 392 25.45 1.46 27.57
N GLY A 393 26.58 2.15 27.67
CA GLY A 393 27.67 2.05 26.69
C GLY A 393 28.42 0.71 26.78
N PRO A 394 29.09 0.27 25.70
CA PRO A 394 29.79 -1.03 25.66
C PRO A 394 30.87 -1.18 26.75
N GLU A 395 31.57 -0.10 27.10
CA GLU A 395 32.59 -0.10 28.17
C GLU A 395 31.99 -0.38 29.55
N GLU A 396 30.74 0.02 29.78
CA GLU A 396 30.04 -0.19 31.05
C GLU A 396 29.35 -1.56 31.08
N VAL A 397 28.72 -1.96 29.97
CA VAL A 397 28.02 -3.26 29.84
C VAL A 397 28.98 -4.43 30.00
N PHE A 398 30.14 -4.36 29.35
CA PHE A 398 31.11 -5.45 29.34
C PHE A 398 32.29 -5.23 30.31
N GLY A 399 32.34 -4.11 31.03
CA GLY A 399 33.46 -3.78 31.91
C GLY A 399 34.79 -3.65 31.16
N VAL A 400 34.76 -3.15 29.92
CA VAL A 400 35.93 -3.05 29.02
C VAL A 400 36.34 -1.60 28.77
N SER A 401 37.56 -1.40 28.28
CA SER A 401 38.08 -0.12 27.82
C SER A 401 38.67 -0.24 26.43
N PHE A 402 38.40 0.72 25.55
CA PHE A 402 39.07 0.80 24.24
C PHE A 402 40.49 1.37 24.31
N THR A 403 40.85 2.00 25.43
CA THR A 403 42.15 2.68 25.62
C THR A 403 43.04 1.99 26.66
N GLY A 404 42.60 0.86 27.22
CA GLY A 404 43.40 0.05 28.14
C GLY A 404 43.50 0.61 29.57
N GLN A 405 42.40 1.12 30.12
CA GLN A 405 42.37 1.59 31.51
C GLN A 405 42.65 0.46 32.52
N PRO A 406 43.45 0.70 33.58
CA PRO A 406 43.69 -0.28 34.65
C PRO A 406 42.38 -0.68 35.33
N GLY A 407 42.18 -1.99 35.55
CA GLY A 407 40.96 -2.53 36.19
C GLY A 407 39.76 -2.71 35.25
N LYS A 408 39.92 -2.57 33.94
CA LYS A 408 38.90 -2.93 32.95
C LYS A 408 39.46 -3.92 31.93
N GLY A 409 38.58 -4.72 31.33
CA GLY A 409 38.91 -5.57 30.18
C GLY A 409 39.24 -4.76 28.91
N ILE A 410 39.48 -5.43 27.78
CA ILE A 410 39.73 -4.80 26.48
C ILE A 410 38.76 -5.34 25.42
N MET A 411 38.29 -4.49 24.51
CA MET A 411 37.43 -4.88 23.40
C MET A 411 37.92 -4.25 22.09
N GLU A 412 37.91 -5.01 21.00
CA GLU A 412 38.25 -4.50 19.68
C GLU A 412 37.06 -3.85 18.98
N ARG A 413 37.27 -2.66 18.42
CA ARG A 413 36.26 -1.98 17.59
C ARG A 413 36.11 -2.59 16.20
N THR A 414 37.11 -3.33 15.74
CA THR A 414 37.07 -4.04 14.46
C THR A 414 36.43 -5.41 14.66
N ALA A 415 35.43 -5.75 13.84
CA ALA A 415 34.81 -7.07 13.90
C ALA A 415 35.83 -8.13 13.43
N ARG A 416 36.00 -9.20 14.21
CA ARG A 416 36.84 -10.35 13.83
C ARG A 416 36.12 -11.32 12.88
N ALA A 417 34.79 -11.37 12.95
CA ALA A 417 33.98 -12.12 12.00
C ALA A 417 32.72 -11.35 11.61
N ARG A 418 32.33 -11.48 10.34
CA ARG A 418 31.17 -10.81 9.74
C ARG A 418 30.22 -11.88 9.21
N ALA A 419 28.95 -11.80 9.58
CA ALA A 419 27.90 -12.67 9.08
C ALA A 419 26.75 -11.85 8.49
N SER A 420 25.85 -12.51 7.76
CA SER A 420 24.74 -11.86 7.05
C SER A 420 23.77 -11.09 7.98
N VAL A 421 23.69 -11.44 9.26
CA VAL A 421 22.74 -10.84 10.23
C VAL A 421 23.40 -10.28 11.50
N ALA A 422 24.67 -10.58 11.72
CA ALA A 422 25.40 -10.16 12.91
C ALA A 422 26.88 -9.97 12.59
N GLN A 423 27.56 -9.20 13.42
CA GLN A 423 29.01 -9.16 13.44
C GLN A 423 29.54 -9.53 14.82
N VAL A 424 30.73 -10.11 14.84
CA VAL A 424 31.35 -10.65 16.04
C VAL A 424 32.59 -9.84 16.36
N HIS A 425 32.62 -9.30 17.57
CA HIS A 425 33.75 -8.59 18.14
C HIS A 425 34.42 -9.47 19.19
N TRP A 426 35.73 -9.38 19.28
CA TRP A 426 36.47 -10.03 20.37
C TRP A 426 36.62 -9.06 21.54
N ALA A 427 36.52 -9.59 22.74
CA ALA A 427 36.84 -8.88 23.97
C ALA A 427 37.49 -9.83 24.99
N ARG A 428 38.27 -9.25 25.89
CA ARG A 428 38.75 -9.89 27.12
C ARG A 428 38.14 -9.12 28.30
N LEU A 429 37.43 -9.80 29.18
CA LEU A 429 36.77 -9.21 30.34
C LEU A 429 37.78 -8.91 31.46
N GLU A 430 37.34 -8.19 32.50
CA GLU A 430 38.17 -7.85 33.67
C GLU A 430 38.72 -9.09 34.39
N ASP A 431 37.95 -10.18 34.41
CA ASP A 431 38.36 -11.47 34.99
C ASP A 431 39.32 -12.30 34.12
N GLY A 432 39.76 -11.75 32.98
CA GLY A 432 40.69 -12.38 32.06
C GLY A 432 40.06 -13.32 31.02
N ARG A 433 38.74 -13.58 31.07
CA ARG A 433 38.07 -14.45 30.09
C ARG A 433 37.98 -13.77 28.72
N GLU A 434 38.29 -14.53 27.67
CA GLU A 434 38.07 -14.09 26.29
C GLU A 434 36.67 -14.47 25.82
N VAL A 435 35.98 -13.52 25.19
CA VAL A 435 34.59 -13.66 24.74
C VAL A 435 34.41 -13.17 23.31
N ALA A 436 33.47 -13.82 22.61
CA ALA A 436 33.00 -13.39 21.30
C ALA A 436 31.65 -12.67 21.46
N ILE A 437 31.66 -11.36 21.30
CA ILE A 437 30.47 -10.51 21.41
C ILE A 437 29.80 -10.44 20.03
N LYS A 438 28.73 -11.22 19.86
CA LYS A 438 27.92 -11.24 18.65
C LYS A 438 26.83 -10.18 18.74
N ILE A 439 26.95 -9.13 17.93
CA ILE A 439 25.97 -8.05 17.86
C ILE A 439 25.10 -8.26 16.62
N GLN A 440 23.78 -8.34 16.84
CA GLN A 440 22.81 -8.39 15.76
C GLN A 440 22.70 -7.01 15.08
N LYS A 441 22.68 -6.98 13.75
CA LYS A 441 22.50 -5.72 13.02
C LYS A 441 21.08 -5.20 13.24
N ARG A 442 20.96 -3.94 13.69
CA ARG A 442 19.69 -3.26 14.00
C ARG A 442 18.65 -3.36 12.90
N GLU A 443 19.13 -3.15 11.67
CA GLU A 443 18.38 -3.16 10.42
C GLU A 443 17.53 -4.42 10.24
N ILE A 444 18.02 -5.58 10.70
CA ILE A 444 17.39 -6.88 10.44
C ILE A 444 16.01 -6.97 11.10
N ALA A 445 15.87 -6.52 12.34
CA ALA A 445 14.59 -6.64 13.06
C ALA A 445 13.47 -5.83 12.40
N ARG A 446 13.78 -4.64 11.87
CA ARG A 446 12.80 -3.75 11.21
C ARG A 446 12.55 -4.14 9.75
N GLN A 447 13.56 -4.66 9.05
CA GLN A 447 13.48 -4.97 7.62
C GLN A 447 12.82 -6.31 7.33
N VAL A 448 12.98 -7.33 8.20
CA VAL A 448 12.53 -8.71 7.92
C VAL A 448 11.04 -8.79 7.56
N GLY A 449 10.16 -8.05 8.25
CA GLY A 449 8.73 -8.06 7.95
C GLY A 449 8.40 -7.56 6.54
N TRP A 450 8.99 -6.43 6.14
CA TRP A 450 8.82 -5.85 4.80
C TRP A 450 9.46 -6.72 3.72
N ASP A 451 10.63 -7.28 4.00
CA ASP A 451 11.37 -8.14 3.07
C ASP A 451 10.62 -9.43 2.79
N LEU A 452 10.09 -10.09 3.83
CA LEU A 452 9.26 -11.29 3.68
C LEU A 452 7.96 -10.98 2.92
N TRP A 453 7.34 -9.83 3.17
CA TRP A 453 6.17 -9.40 2.43
C TRP A 453 6.50 -9.19 0.94
N ALA A 454 7.56 -8.46 0.63
CA ALA A 454 7.99 -8.21 -0.75
C ALA A 454 8.31 -9.54 -1.47
N PHE A 455 9.04 -10.44 -0.82
CA PHE A 455 9.33 -11.78 -1.34
C PHE A 455 8.05 -12.57 -1.62
N LYS A 456 7.10 -12.60 -0.68
CA LYS A 456 5.81 -13.27 -0.83
C LYS A 456 5.01 -12.73 -2.01
N VAL A 457 5.01 -11.41 -2.21
CA VAL A 457 4.33 -10.78 -3.35
C VAL A 457 5.01 -11.16 -4.66
N VAL A 458 6.34 -11.04 -4.74
CA VAL A 458 7.09 -11.40 -5.96
C VAL A 458 6.90 -12.86 -6.30
N ALA A 459 7.03 -13.77 -5.33
CA ALA A 459 6.82 -15.19 -5.52
C ALA A 459 5.40 -15.47 -6.05
N LYS A 460 4.36 -14.92 -5.40
CA LYS A 460 2.96 -15.10 -5.83
C LYS A 460 2.71 -14.58 -7.25
N VAL A 461 3.28 -13.42 -7.59
CA VAL A 461 3.17 -12.84 -8.94
C VAL A 461 3.86 -13.75 -9.95
N TYR A 462 5.06 -14.24 -9.66
CA TYR A 462 5.80 -15.13 -10.56
C TYR A 462 5.12 -16.49 -10.74
N THR A 463 4.62 -17.10 -9.67
CA THR A 463 3.82 -18.33 -9.71
C THR A 463 2.64 -18.16 -10.68
N TRP A 464 1.89 -17.07 -10.54
CA TRP A 464 0.77 -16.77 -11.43
C TRP A 464 1.19 -16.40 -12.86
N TRP A 465 2.33 -15.74 -13.05
CA TRP A 465 2.75 -15.23 -14.37
C TRP A 465 3.44 -16.30 -15.24
N PHE A 466 4.04 -17.29 -14.60
CA PHE A 466 4.76 -18.39 -15.25
C PHE A 466 4.10 -19.76 -15.06
N ASP A 467 2.90 -19.80 -14.45
CA ASP A 467 2.14 -21.03 -14.19
C ASP A 467 2.98 -22.11 -13.47
N ILE A 468 3.82 -21.67 -12.53
CA ILE A 468 4.68 -22.55 -11.73
C ILE A 468 3.80 -23.20 -10.65
N PRO A 469 3.89 -24.52 -10.42
CA PRO A 469 3.05 -25.24 -9.46
C PRO A 469 3.22 -24.77 -8.00
#